data_AF-H8GDD4-F1
#
_entry.id   AF-H8GDD4-F1
#
_cell.length_a   1.000
_cell.length_b   1.000
_cell.length_c   1.000
_cell.angle_alpha   90.00
_cell.angle_beta   90.00
_cell.angle_gamma   90.00
#
_symmetry.space_group_name_H-M   'P 1'
#
loop_
_entity.id
_entity.type
_entity.pdbx_description
1 polymer ?
#
loop_
_entity_poly.entity_id
_entity_poly.type
_entity_poly.pdbx_seq_one_letter_code
_entity_poly.pdbx_strand_id
1 'polypeptide(L)' 'MPQQKDLNDRTWGELTETAHEEGIPFVAHMSQSELVEAIEQQREANALQPPLPRQPGDQQENTGGEATSPS' A
#
# COMPACT_ATOMS: atom_id res chain seq x y z
N MET A 1 16.47 -5.13 -18.58
CA MET A 1 15.80 -4.82 -17.31
C MET A 1 14.96 -3.57 -17.53
N PRO A 2 13.64 -3.59 -17.27
CA PRO A 2 12.79 -2.43 -17.51
C PRO A 2 13.29 -1.25 -16.67
N GLN A 3 13.33 -0.05 -17.26
CA GLN A 3 13.87 1.15 -16.64
C GLN A 3 13.14 1.44 -15.32
N GLN A 4 13.78 1.14 -14.19
CA GLN A 4 13.60 1.96 -12.99
C GLN A 4 14.14 3.34 -13.36
N LYS A 5 13.30 4.20 -13.93
CA LYS A 5 13.63 5.63 -13.96
C LYS A 5 13.88 6.03 -12.51
N ASP A 6 15.08 6.51 -12.24
CA ASP A 6 15.46 7.13 -10.98
C ASP A 6 14.34 8.08 -10.55
N LEU A 7 13.93 8.00 -9.29
CA LEU A 7 12.89 8.88 -8.75
C LEU A 7 13.30 10.36 -8.92
N ASN A 8 14.60 10.63 -8.93
CA ASN A 8 15.18 11.95 -9.20
C ASN A 8 14.89 12.50 -10.62
N ASP A 9 14.64 11.63 -11.59
CA ASP A 9 14.32 12.03 -12.98
C ASP A 9 12.81 12.16 -13.23
N ARG A 10 11.98 11.93 -12.20
CA ARG A 10 10.52 11.99 -12.31
C ARG A 10 9.99 13.39 -12.07
N THR A 11 8.91 13.72 -12.76
CA THR A 11 8.15 14.94 -12.51
C THR A 11 7.47 14.91 -11.14
N TRP A 12 7.13 16.08 -10.61
CA TRP A 12 6.40 16.19 -9.34
C TRP A 12 5.05 15.45 -9.35
N GLY A 13 4.37 15.41 -10.51
CA GLY A 13 3.14 14.66 -10.70
C GLY A 13 3.35 13.16 -10.60
N GLU A 14 4.38 12.63 -11.28
CA GLU A 14 4.75 11.20 -11.22
C GLU A 14 5.20 10.79 -9.81
N LEU A 15 5.92 11.66 -9.08
CA LEU A 15 6.31 11.41 -7.68
C LEU A 15 5.10 11.39 -6.76
N THR A 16 4.15 12.31 -6.94
CA THR A 16 2.90 12.34 -6.17
C THR A 16 2.05 11.09 -6.38
N GLU A 17 1.93 10.65 -7.64
CA GLU A 17 1.22 9.41 -7.98
C GLU A 17 1.90 8.20 -7.32
N THR A 18 3.23 8.10 -7.46
CA THR A 18 4.01 7.03 -6.83
C THR A 18 3.85 7.03 -5.30
N ALA A 19 3.87 8.19 -4.65
CA ALA A 19 3.68 8.30 -3.21
C ALA A 19 2.30 7.82 -2.76
N HIS A 20 1.25 8.11 -3.52
CA HIS A 20 -0.09 7.59 -3.23
C HIS A 20 -0.18 6.07 -3.41
N GLU A 21 0.48 5.50 -4.42
CA GLU A 21 0.54 4.05 -4.63
C GLU A 21 1.24 3.33 -3.46
N GLU A 22 2.29 3.92 -2.92
CA GLU A 22 3.05 3.38 -1.78
C GLU A 22 2.38 3.66 -0.42
N GLY A 23 1.31 4.45 -0.39
CA GLY A 23 0.54 4.75 0.82
C GLY A 23 1.04 5.94 1.65
N ILE A 24 1.82 6.85 1.05
CA ILE A 24 2.36 8.04 1.73
C ILE A 24 1.34 9.19 1.65
N PRO A 25 0.82 9.67 2.81
CA PRO A 25 -0.07 10.83 2.84
C PRO A 25 0.72 12.16 2.87
N PHE A 26 0.05 13.26 2.53
CA PHE A 26 0.54 14.65 2.70
C PHE A 26 1.76 15.07 1.86
N VAL A 27 1.85 14.64 0.60
CA VAL A 27 2.90 15.05 -0.35
C VAL A 27 3.03 16.57 -0.55
N ALA A 28 1.95 17.34 -0.35
CA ALA A 28 1.89 18.77 -0.66
C ALA A 28 2.78 19.66 0.24
N HIS A 29 3.23 19.15 1.38
CA HIS A 29 4.09 19.89 2.32
C HIS A 29 5.57 19.51 2.21
N MET A 30 5.91 18.54 1.36
CA MET A 30 7.28 18.04 1.21
C MET A 30 7.99 18.74 0.05
N SER A 31 9.29 18.92 0.16
CA SER A 31 10.14 19.22 -1.00
C SER A 31 10.27 17.99 -1.91
N GLN A 32 10.80 18.20 -3.12
CA GLN A 32 11.04 17.10 -4.08
C GLN A 32 11.96 16.02 -3.51
N SER A 33 13.07 16.42 -2.88
CA SER A 33 14.02 15.49 -2.28
C SER A 33 13.41 14.71 -1.11
N GLU A 34 12.66 15.40 -0.24
CA GLU A 34 11.95 14.75 0.88
C GLU A 34 10.92 13.73 0.39
N LEU A 35 10.18 14.05 -0.69
CA LEU A 35 9.22 13.12 -1.28
C LEU A 35 9.89 11.88 -1.87
N VAL A 36 11.04 12.05 -2.53
CA VAL A 36 11.83 10.93 -3.07
C VAL A 36 12.30 10.02 -1.93
N GLU A 37 12.91 10.58 -0.89
CA GLU A 37 13.38 9.79 0.27
C GLU A 37 12.22 9.07 0.97
N ALA A 38 11.08 9.72 1.13
CA ALA A 38 9.89 9.11 1.73
C ALA A 38 9.39 7.92 0.91
N ILE A 39 9.36 8.03 -0.43
CA ILE A 39 8.99 6.93 -1.35
C ILE A 39 9.95 5.75 -1.20
N GLU A 40 11.25 6.00 -1.14
CA GLU A 40 12.24 4.94 -0.99
C GLU A 40 12.11 4.22 0.36
N GLN A 41 11.96 4.97 1.45
CA GLN A 41 11.78 4.41 2.79
C GLN A 41 10.47 3.61 2.90
N GLN A 42 9.37 4.12 2.33
CA GLN A 42 8.09 3.41 2.36
C GLN A 42 8.14 2.13 1.53
N ARG A 43 8.84 2.14 0.37
CA ARG A 43 9.06 0.92 -0.42
C ARG A 43 9.86 -0.12 0.33
N GLU A 44 10.93 0.28 1.01
CA GLU A 44 11.71 -0.63 1.85
C GLU A 44 10.84 -1.21 2.97
N ALA A 45 10.06 -0.37 3.66
CA ALA A 45 9.14 -0.81 4.69
C ALA A 45 8.07 -1.79 4.15
N ASN A 46 7.48 -1.49 2.99
CA ASN A 46 6.50 -2.34 2.32
C ASN A 46 7.11 -3.69 1.88
N ALA A 47 8.37 -3.70 1.43
CA ALA A 47 9.08 -4.92 1.05
C ALA A 47 9.41 -5.81 2.25
N LEU A 48 9.62 -5.21 3.43
CA LEU A 48 9.89 -5.92 4.68
C LEU A 48 8.62 -6.40 5.38
N GLN A 49 7.45 -5.84 5.04
CA GLN A 49 6.18 -6.32 5.58
C GLN A 49 5.81 -7.66 4.94
N PRO A 50 5.61 -8.73 5.74
CA PRO A 50 5.07 -9.96 5.20
C PRO A 50 3.65 -9.68 4.67
N PRO A 51 3.27 -10.25 3.51
CA PRO A 51 1.92 -10.06 2.99
C PRO A 51 0.91 -10.50 4.05
N LEU A 52 -0.01 -9.60 4.42
CA LEU A 52 -1.12 -9.94 5.30
C LEU A 52 -1.84 -11.18 4.73
N PRO A 53 -2.07 -12.23 5.53
CA PRO A 53 -2.86 -13.35 5.08
C PRO A 53 -4.24 -12.81 4.72
N ARG A 54 -4.61 -12.88 3.44
CA ARG A 54 -5.95 -12.55 2.96
C ARG A 54 -6.91 -13.45 3.74
N GLN A 55 -7.64 -12.92 4.72
CA GLN A 55 -8.68 -13.68 5.39
C GLN A 55 -9.78 -13.96 4.34
N PRO A 56 -10.11 -15.22 4.03
CA PRO A 56 -11.23 -15.56 3.15
C PRO A 56 -12.54 -15.42 3.95
N GLY A 57 -12.91 -14.20 4.33
CA GLY A 57 -14.05 -13.93 5.23
C GLY A 57 -15.15 -13.02 4.67
N ASP A 58 -14.88 -12.22 3.64
CA ASP A 58 -15.84 -11.26 3.07
C ASP A 58 -16.71 -11.87 1.95
N GLN A 59 -17.36 -13.00 2.24
CA GLN A 59 -18.59 -13.39 1.54
C GLN A 59 -19.73 -13.44 2.57
N GLN A 60 -20.34 -12.28 2.80
CA GLN A 60 -21.51 -12.09 3.65
C GLN A 60 -22.80 -12.14 2.81
N GLU A 61 -23.64 -13.16 3.03
CA GLU A 61 -25.12 -13.24 2.89
C GLU A 61 -25.48 -14.75 2.78
N ASN A 62 -26.46 -15.36 3.45
CA ASN A 62 -27.77 -14.94 3.92
C ASN A 62 -28.35 -16.08 4.82
N THR A 63 -28.99 -15.72 5.93
CA THR A 63 -29.95 -16.44 6.79
C THR A 63 -30.09 -17.99 6.75
N GLY A 64 -30.00 -18.62 7.92
CA GLY A 64 -30.88 -19.73 8.32
C GLY A 64 -30.18 -20.97 8.87
N GLY A 65 -30.38 -21.27 10.16
CA GLY A 65 -30.06 -22.60 10.70
C GLY A 65 -29.68 -22.61 12.18
N GLU A 66 -30.68 -22.45 13.03
CA GLU A 66 -30.68 -22.86 14.43
C GLU A 66 -30.29 -24.36 14.61
N ALA A 67 -29.91 -24.73 15.84
CA ALA A 67 -29.65 -26.08 16.39
C ALA A 67 -28.24 -26.66 16.14
N THR A 68 -27.49 -27.24 17.09
CA THR A 68 -27.71 -27.69 18.47
C THR A 68 -26.33 -28.14 19.01
N SER A 69 -26.07 -27.98 20.32
CA SER A 69 -25.00 -28.73 21.02
C SER A 69 -25.29 -30.24 20.98
N PRO A 70 -24.25 -31.10 21.02
CA PRO A 70 -24.09 -31.94 22.23
C PRO A 70 -22.61 -32.17 22.61
N SER A 71 -22.29 -32.07 23.90
CA SER A 71 -22.03 -33.16 24.89
C SER A 71 -20.63 -33.76 24.82
#